data_AF-A0A7W6L499-F1
#
_entry.id   AF-A0A7W6L499-F1
#
_cell.length_a   1.000
_cell.length_b   1.000
_cell.length_c   1.000
_cell.angle_alpha   90.00
_cell.angle_beta   90.00
_cell.angle_gamma   90.00
#
_symmetry.space_group_name_H-M   'P 1'
#
loop_
_entity.id
_entity.type
_entity.pdbx_description
1 polymer ?
#
loop_
_entity_poly.entity_id
_entity_poly.type
_entity_poly.pdbx_seq_one_letter_code
_entity_poly.pdbx_strand_id
1 'polypeptide(L)'
;MAKVLQRAPLSGPAFIRLLARLTDAHVAQSNHALADRLGQWIDWTRAVAVSKALDGKLPESEPLPDTRPLDVETCARVRAALTTSSVAELDTVVARVRAEARAAVQAEVPAPMPDYAPFRQHYLAMQRAMRTATGDLRGRLRDMLALVSSDMARLAEVDAVMELTLSPREQTLLGHVPNLLGAHFERLRTAAQAPTPAADGDTAPRAVSDGWLDVFRKDMQSVLLAELDVRFHPIEGLLAALRTR
;
A
#
# COMPACT_ATOMS: atom_id res chain seq x y z
N MET A 1 13.71 -32.50 -21.02
CA MET A 1 12.43 -32.32 -20.30
C MET A 1 12.69 -31.37 -19.13
N ALA A 2 12.33 -30.10 -19.26
CA ALA A 2 12.55 -29.10 -18.21
C ALA A 2 11.48 -29.27 -17.11
N LYS A 3 11.92 -29.58 -15.90
CA LYS A 3 11.06 -29.76 -14.73
C LYS A 3 10.56 -28.38 -14.30
N VAL A 4 9.28 -28.08 -14.54
CA VAL A 4 8.63 -26.86 -14.05
C VAL A 4 8.64 -26.92 -12.52
N LEU A 5 9.50 -26.14 -11.89
CA LEU A 5 9.51 -25.94 -10.44
C LEU A 5 8.19 -25.29 -10.05
N GLN A 6 7.26 -26.10 -9.55
CA GLN A 6 6.02 -25.62 -8.95
C GLN A 6 6.39 -24.74 -7.74
N ARG A 7 6.17 -23.42 -7.87
CA ARG A 7 6.37 -22.47 -6.77
C ARG A 7 5.36 -22.78 -5.66
N ALA A 8 5.85 -23.13 -4.47
CA ALA A 8 5.03 -23.30 -3.28
C ALA A 8 4.27 -21.99 -2.95
N PRO A 9 3.04 -22.07 -2.43
CA PRO A 9 2.28 -20.88 -2.06
C PRO A 9 3.05 -20.11 -0.98
N LEU A 10 3.31 -18.83 -1.25
CA LEU A 10 3.95 -17.93 -0.30
C LEU A 10 3.03 -17.75 0.91
N SER A 11 3.49 -18.09 2.10
CA SER A 11 2.79 -17.78 3.36
C SER A 11 3.17 -16.36 3.81
N GLY A 12 2.18 -15.50 4.08
CA GLY A 12 2.40 -14.11 4.49
C GLY A 12 1.24 -13.18 4.13
N PRO A 13 1.20 -11.93 4.62
CA PRO A 13 0.13 -10.97 4.30
C PRO A 13 -0.05 -10.78 2.79
N ALA A 14 -1.28 -10.54 2.34
CA ALA A 14 -1.61 -10.43 0.91
C ALA A 14 -0.68 -9.45 0.17
N PHE A 15 -0.40 -8.31 0.79
CA PHE A 15 0.55 -7.30 0.27
C PHE A 15 1.94 -7.87 -0.01
N ILE A 16 2.53 -8.61 0.93
CA ILE A 16 3.87 -9.20 0.78
C ILE A 16 3.86 -10.26 -0.33
N ARG A 17 2.82 -11.09 -0.41
CA ARG A 17 2.69 -12.09 -1.48
C ARG A 17 2.59 -11.43 -2.86
N LEU A 18 1.84 -10.33 -2.96
CA LEU A 18 1.71 -9.56 -4.20
C LEU A 18 3.07 -8.97 -4.61
N LEU A 19 3.78 -8.30 -3.69
CA LEU A 19 5.11 -7.73 -3.98
C LEU A 19 6.13 -8.79 -4.39
N ALA A 20 6.14 -9.94 -3.70
CA ALA A 20 7.00 -11.07 -4.03
C ALA A 20 6.71 -11.63 -5.43
N ARG A 21 5.42 -11.79 -5.77
CA ARG A 21 4.99 -12.22 -7.11
C ARG A 21 5.43 -11.23 -8.18
N LEU A 22 5.28 -9.94 -7.93
CA LEU A 22 5.68 -8.91 -8.89
C LEU A 22 7.18 -8.91 -9.11
N THR A 23 7.98 -9.17 -8.08
CA THR A 23 9.46 -9.10 -8.14
C THR A 23 10.14 -10.43 -8.49
N ASP A 24 9.37 -11.50 -8.69
CA ASP A 24 9.88 -12.88 -8.76
C ASP A 24 10.74 -13.29 -7.56
N ALA A 25 10.63 -12.56 -6.43
CA ALA A 25 11.44 -12.79 -5.26
C ALA A 25 10.92 -13.99 -4.46
N HIS A 26 11.85 -14.84 -4.01
CA HIS A 26 11.54 -15.86 -3.03
C HIS A 26 11.57 -15.25 -1.63
N VAL A 27 10.40 -15.07 -1.01
CA VAL A 27 10.31 -14.58 0.37
C VAL A 27 10.40 -15.78 1.30
N ALA A 28 11.53 -15.89 2.01
CA ALA A 28 11.66 -16.84 3.10
C ALA A 28 10.68 -16.49 4.23
N GLN A 29 10.07 -17.50 4.84
CA GLN A 29 9.25 -17.29 6.03
C GLN A 29 10.12 -16.72 7.15
N SER A 30 9.64 -15.67 7.81
CA SER A 30 10.32 -15.11 8.98
C SER A 30 10.08 -16.02 10.19
N ASN A 31 11.09 -16.81 10.58
CA ASN A 31 11.05 -17.67 11.76
C ASN A 31 11.51 -16.97 13.05
N HIS A 32 11.70 -15.65 13.01
CA HIS A 32 12.17 -14.88 14.16
C HIS A 32 11.02 -14.54 15.11
N ALA A 33 11.28 -14.62 16.41
CA ALA A 33 10.33 -14.18 17.42
C ALA A 33 10.01 -12.69 17.23
N LEU A 34 8.73 -12.32 17.43
CA LEU A 34 8.26 -10.94 17.25
C LEU A 34 9.06 -9.96 18.13
N ALA A 35 9.32 -10.33 19.38
CA ALA A 35 10.08 -9.52 20.33
C ALA A 35 11.49 -9.20 19.81
N ASP A 36 12.20 -10.18 19.25
CA ASP A 36 13.54 -9.98 18.69
C ASP A 36 13.52 -9.01 17.51
N ARG A 37 12.48 -9.08 16.67
CA ARG A 37 12.31 -8.16 15.53
C ARG A 37 11.98 -6.75 15.98
N LEU A 38 11.09 -6.61 16.97
CA LEU A 38 10.78 -5.31 17.56
C LEU A 38 12.01 -4.70 18.24
N GLY A 39 12.82 -5.50 18.94
CA GLY A 39 14.08 -5.04 19.54
C GLY A 39 15.10 -4.51 18.52
N GLN A 40 15.07 -5.00 17.28
CA GLN A 40 15.89 -4.46 16.18
C GLN A 40 15.34 -3.17 15.59
N TRP A 41 14.06 -2.87 15.79
CA TRP A 41 13.38 -1.72 15.16
C TRP A 41 13.20 -0.55 16.10
N ILE A 42 13.15 -0.81 17.41
CA ILE A 42 12.91 0.18 18.45
C ILE A 42 14.25 0.47 19.13
N ASP A 43 14.81 1.66 18.86
CA ASP A 43 16.00 2.13 19.57
C ASP A 43 15.73 2.30 21.08
N TRP A 44 16.79 2.37 21.88
CA TRP A 44 16.68 2.48 23.34
C TRP A 44 15.77 3.65 23.78
N THR A 45 15.89 4.81 23.13
CA THR A 45 15.11 6.00 23.47
C THR A 45 13.61 5.76 23.24
N ARG A 46 13.26 5.11 22.12
CA ARG A 46 11.88 4.72 21.81
C ARG A 46 11.38 3.59 22.70
N ALA A 47 12.25 2.66 23.11
CA ALA A 47 11.88 1.59 24.03
C ALA A 47 11.47 2.15 25.41
N VAL A 48 12.16 3.19 25.89
CA VAL A 48 11.78 3.91 27.11
C VAL A 48 10.41 4.59 26.94
N ALA A 49 10.12 5.18 25.77
CA ALA A 49 8.81 5.77 25.50
C ALA A 49 7.69 4.70 25.52
N VAL A 50 7.91 3.54 24.92
CA VAL A 50 6.96 2.41 24.94
C VAL A 50 6.73 1.90 26.36
N SER A 51 7.79 1.73 27.16
CA SER A 51 7.64 1.33 28.57
C SER A 51 6.85 2.37 29.39
N LYS A 52 7.09 3.67 29.17
CA LYS A 52 6.28 4.73 29.80
C LYS A 52 4.81 4.71 29.36
N ALA A 53 4.54 4.40 28.09
CA ALA A 53 3.18 4.25 27.59
C ALA A 53 2.44 3.07 28.24
N LEU A 54 3.17 2.00 28.60
CA LEU A 54 2.60 0.82 29.26
C LEU A 54 2.39 1.02 30.77
N ASP A 55 3.40 1.52 31.49
CA ASP A 55 3.41 1.52 32.97
C ASP A 55 3.36 2.92 33.60
N GLY A 56 3.55 3.97 32.80
CA GLY A 56 3.67 5.35 33.29
C GLY A 56 2.33 6.04 33.54
N LYS A 57 2.38 7.22 34.19
CA LYS A 57 1.20 8.08 34.39
C LYS A 57 0.59 8.47 33.03
N LEU A 58 -0.73 8.32 32.88
CA LEU A 58 -1.45 8.80 31.68
C LEU A 58 -1.29 10.32 31.57
N PRO A 59 -1.13 10.87 30.35
CA PRO A 59 -1.31 12.30 30.14
C PRO A 59 -2.73 12.72 30.55
N GLU A 60 -2.85 13.92 31.10
CA GLU A 60 -4.17 14.49 31.44
C GLU A 60 -4.93 14.77 30.14
N SER A 61 -6.16 14.27 30.04
CA SER A 61 -7.00 14.49 28.86
C SER A 61 -7.53 15.92 28.87
N GLU A 62 -7.10 16.75 27.92
CA GLU A 62 -7.73 18.04 27.68
C GLU A 62 -9.12 17.83 27.03
N PRO A 63 -10.15 18.60 27.43
CA PRO A 63 -11.48 18.50 26.83
C PRO A 63 -11.41 18.89 25.34
N LEU A 64 -11.68 17.92 24.46
CA LEU A 64 -11.72 18.17 23.02
C LEU A 64 -12.92 19.03 22.63
N PRO A 65 -12.75 20.01 21.72
CA PRO A 65 -13.88 20.69 21.09
C PRO A 65 -14.69 19.69 20.26
N ASP A 66 -15.98 19.58 20.59
CA ASP A 66 -17.07 18.86 19.92
C ASP A 66 -16.64 17.92 18.78
N THR A 67 -16.02 16.80 19.15
CA THR A 67 -15.65 15.75 18.19
C THR A 67 -16.92 14.99 17.83
N ARG A 68 -17.41 15.14 16.59
CA ARG A 68 -18.44 14.24 16.07
C ARG A 68 -17.98 12.80 16.32
N PRO A 69 -18.81 11.94 16.94
CA PRO A 69 -18.43 10.57 17.23
C PRO A 69 -18.05 9.90 15.92
N LEU A 70 -16.83 9.36 15.88
CA LEU A 70 -16.32 8.62 14.74
C LEU A 70 -16.85 7.20 14.87
N ASP A 71 -17.74 6.83 13.96
CA ASP A 71 -18.32 5.50 13.91
C ASP A 71 -17.61 4.61 12.88
N VAL A 72 -17.93 3.32 12.96
CA VAL A 72 -17.48 2.30 12.01
C VAL A 72 -17.80 2.71 10.58
N GLU A 73 -18.95 3.33 10.36
CA GLU A 73 -19.42 3.76 9.05
C GLU A 73 -18.53 4.87 8.46
N THR A 74 -18.06 5.81 9.28
CA THR A 74 -17.13 6.86 8.86
C THR A 74 -15.78 6.28 8.43
N CYS A 75 -15.22 5.34 9.21
CA CYS A 75 -13.99 4.64 8.82
C CYS A 75 -14.19 3.86 7.51
N ALA A 76 -15.31 3.15 7.37
CA ALA A 76 -15.65 2.42 6.14
C ALA A 76 -15.80 3.36 4.93
N ARG A 77 -16.44 4.52 5.11
CA ARG A 77 -16.61 5.54 4.07
C ARG A 77 -15.27 6.12 3.62
N VAL A 78 -14.35 6.40 4.55
CA VAL A 78 -12.99 6.86 4.19
C VAL A 78 -12.22 5.79 3.43
N ARG A 79 -12.29 4.52 3.84
CA ARG A 79 -11.67 3.39 3.11
C ARG A 79 -12.25 3.25 1.69
N ALA A 80 -13.57 3.36 1.55
CA ALA A 80 -14.26 3.29 0.27
C ALA A 80 -13.89 4.46 -0.64
N ALA A 81 -13.77 5.67 -0.09
CA ALA A 81 -13.33 6.85 -0.83
C ALA A 81 -11.89 6.69 -1.36
N LEU A 82 -10.95 6.26 -0.52
CA LEU A 82 -9.56 5.98 -0.92
C LEU A 82 -9.46 4.86 -1.97
N THR A 83 -10.27 3.81 -1.82
CA THR A 83 -10.37 2.72 -2.80
C THR A 83 -10.86 3.27 -4.15
N THR A 84 -11.94 4.03 -4.13
CA THR A 84 -12.55 4.59 -5.34
C THR A 84 -11.61 5.56 -6.05
N SER A 85 -10.97 6.48 -5.31
CA SER A 85 -10.00 7.41 -5.89
C SER A 85 -8.78 6.69 -6.46
N SER A 86 -8.26 5.67 -5.76
CA SER A 86 -7.13 4.86 -6.24
C SER A 86 -7.38 4.25 -7.62
N VAL A 87 -8.61 3.74 -7.84
CA VAL A 87 -9.01 3.12 -9.10
C VAL A 87 -9.29 4.17 -10.16
N ALA A 88 -10.12 5.17 -9.85
CA ALA A 88 -10.53 6.18 -10.81
C ALA A 88 -9.34 7.00 -11.34
N GLU A 89 -8.44 7.44 -10.45
CA GLU A 89 -7.24 8.20 -10.84
C GLU A 89 -6.24 7.33 -11.63
N LEU A 90 -6.10 6.05 -11.30
CA LEU A 90 -5.25 5.15 -12.09
C LEU A 90 -5.83 4.95 -13.51
N ASP A 91 -7.14 4.78 -13.62
CA ASP A 91 -7.82 4.65 -14.91
C ASP A 91 -7.67 5.93 -15.74
N THR A 92 -7.70 7.12 -15.13
CA THR A 92 -7.45 8.39 -15.85
C THR A 92 -6.00 8.49 -16.32
N VAL A 93 -5.02 8.05 -15.51
CA VAL A 93 -3.61 7.98 -15.92
C VAL A 93 -3.43 7.06 -17.13
N VAL A 94 -4.03 5.87 -17.10
CA VAL A 94 -3.97 4.91 -18.23
C VAL A 94 -4.67 5.46 -19.46
N ALA A 95 -5.84 6.08 -19.31
CA ALA A 95 -6.56 6.70 -20.43
C ALA A 95 -5.74 7.80 -21.10
N ARG A 96 -5.03 8.62 -20.31
CA ARG A 96 -4.12 9.66 -20.82
C ARG A 96 -2.96 9.05 -21.61
N VAL A 97 -2.26 8.07 -21.06
CA VAL A 97 -1.15 7.38 -21.74
C VAL A 97 -1.61 6.78 -23.08
N ARG A 98 -2.81 6.17 -23.10
CA ARG A 98 -3.42 5.65 -24.33
C ARG A 98 -3.76 6.74 -25.35
N ALA A 99 -4.28 7.86 -24.89
CA ALA A 99 -4.62 8.98 -25.77
C ALA A 99 -3.36 9.58 -26.41
N GLU A 100 -2.28 9.74 -25.64
CA GLU A 100 -0.97 10.20 -26.14
C GLU A 100 -0.39 9.24 -27.19
N ALA A 101 -0.45 7.94 -26.94
CA ALA A 101 -0.01 6.93 -27.91
C ALA A 101 -0.83 6.99 -29.22
N ARG A 102 -2.17 7.13 -29.13
CA ARG A 102 -3.04 7.26 -30.31
C ARG A 102 -2.76 8.53 -31.10
N ALA A 103 -2.54 9.66 -30.41
CA ALA A 103 -2.23 10.93 -31.05
C ALA A 103 -0.91 10.86 -31.84
N ALA A 104 0.11 10.18 -31.30
CA ALA A 104 1.38 9.99 -32.00
C ALA A 104 1.21 9.15 -33.29
N VAL A 105 0.42 8.07 -33.23
CA VAL A 105 0.08 7.27 -34.42
C VAL A 105 -0.65 8.10 -35.47
N GLN A 106 -1.61 8.94 -35.06
CA GLN A 106 -2.35 9.83 -35.98
C GLN A 106 -1.45 10.90 -36.62
N ALA A 107 -0.41 11.34 -35.90
CA ALA A 107 0.56 12.31 -36.41
C ALA A 107 1.66 11.67 -37.28
N GLU A 108 1.57 10.37 -37.59
CA GLU A 108 2.60 9.58 -38.30
C GLU A 108 3.99 9.66 -37.65
N VAL A 109 4.05 10.01 -36.36
CA VAL A 109 5.27 9.99 -35.55
C VAL A 109 5.39 8.61 -34.91
N PRO A 110 6.60 8.03 -34.80
CA PRO A 110 6.80 6.81 -34.01
C PRO A 110 6.22 7.00 -32.61
N ALA A 111 5.19 6.21 -32.27
CA ALA A 111 4.52 6.35 -30.99
C ALA A 111 5.54 6.13 -29.86
N PRO A 112 5.76 7.11 -28.96
CA PRO A 112 6.69 6.92 -27.87
C PRO A 112 6.18 5.80 -26.97
N MET A 113 7.11 5.00 -26.47
CA MET A 113 6.75 3.95 -25.52
C MET A 113 6.17 4.58 -24.26
N PRO A 114 5.14 3.97 -23.63
CA PRO A 114 4.61 4.45 -22.37
C PRO A 114 5.70 4.60 -21.31
N ASP A 115 5.77 5.79 -20.68
CA ASP A 115 6.67 6.08 -19.56
C ASP A 115 6.04 5.64 -18.23
N TYR A 116 6.88 5.20 -17.30
CA TYR A 116 6.48 4.83 -15.94
C TYR A 116 6.24 6.05 -15.03
N ALA A 117 6.80 7.22 -15.34
CA ALA A 117 6.75 8.39 -14.45
C ALA A 117 5.32 8.79 -14.00
N PRO A 118 4.27 8.82 -14.86
CA PRO A 118 2.90 9.12 -14.44
C PRO A 118 2.35 8.14 -13.41
N PHE A 119 2.65 6.84 -13.56
CA PHE A 119 2.23 5.80 -12.61
C PHE A 119 2.95 5.93 -11.28
N ARG A 120 4.25 6.23 -11.31
CA ARG A 120 5.04 6.48 -10.10
C ARG A 120 4.48 7.68 -9.31
N GLN A 121 4.14 8.77 -10.00
CA GLN A 121 3.55 9.96 -9.39
C GLN A 121 2.20 9.65 -8.75
N HIS A 122 1.33 8.92 -9.46
CA HIS A 122 0.04 8.44 -8.94
C HIS A 122 0.22 7.63 -7.65
N TYR A 123 1.12 6.64 -7.66
CA TYR A 123 1.38 5.81 -6.47
C TYR A 123 1.82 6.66 -5.27
N LEU A 124 2.77 7.56 -5.48
CA LEU A 124 3.28 8.43 -4.41
C LEU A 124 2.22 9.40 -3.88
N ALA A 125 1.33 9.90 -4.73
CA ALA A 125 0.20 10.73 -4.30
C ALA A 125 -0.75 9.90 -3.42
N MET A 126 -1.06 8.68 -3.84
CA MET A 126 -1.92 7.79 -3.08
C MET A 126 -1.32 7.37 -1.73
N GLN A 127 -0.02 7.06 -1.66
CA GLN A 127 0.65 6.76 -0.38
C GLN A 127 0.53 7.91 0.62
N ARG A 128 0.63 9.17 0.16
CA ARG A 128 0.45 10.34 1.02
C ARG A 128 -0.99 10.48 1.47
N ALA A 129 -1.95 10.34 0.54
CA ALA A 129 -3.38 10.42 0.85
C ALA A 129 -3.80 9.36 1.87
N MET A 130 -3.37 8.10 1.67
CA MET A 130 -3.60 7.01 2.62
C MET A 130 -2.99 7.32 3.98
N ARG A 131 -1.71 7.72 4.04
CA ARG A 131 -1.02 8.03 5.29
C ARG A 131 -1.71 9.14 6.10
N THR A 132 -2.10 10.23 5.43
CA THR A 132 -2.81 11.33 6.08
C THR A 132 -4.16 10.87 6.62
N ALA A 133 -4.98 10.24 5.76
CA ALA A 133 -6.31 9.79 6.16
C ALA A 133 -6.27 8.76 7.30
N THR A 134 -5.32 7.81 7.27
CA THR A 134 -5.21 6.80 8.34
C THR A 134 -4.68 7.40 9.64
N GLY A 135 -3.74 8.34 9.58
CA GLY A 135 -3.26 9.06 10.77
C GLY A 135 -4.36 9.86 11.45
N ASP A 136 -5.16 10.60 10.66
CA ASP A 136 -6.30 11.38 11.17
C ASP A 136 -7.36 10.49 11.83
N LEU A 137 -7.70 9.36 11.20
CA LEU A 137 -8.64 8.39 11.77
C LEU A 137 -8.12 7.79 13.09
N ARG A 138 -6.85 7.38 13.12
CA ARG A 138 -6.24 6.82 14.35
C ARG A 138 -6.21 7.83 15.48
N GLY A 139 -5.80 9.07 15.22
CA GLY A 139 -5.79 10.14 16.22
C GLY A 139 -7.16 10.32 16.87
N ARG A 140 -8.20 10.47 16.05
CA ARG A 140 -9.57 10.63 16.57
C ARG A 140 -10.09 9.40 17.31
N LEU A 141 -9.75 8.18 16.87
CA LEU A 141 -10.11 6.95 17.58
C LEU A 141 -9.39 6.86 18.93
N ARG A 142 -8.13 7.31 19.02
CA ARG A 142 -7.38 7.43 20.28
C ARG A 142 -8.04 8.42 21.23
N ASP A 143 -8.48 9.57 20.73
CA ASP A 143 -9.23 10.56 21.55
C ASP A 143 -10.51 9.94 22.10
N MET A 144 -11.26 9.19 21.28
CA MET A 144 -12.47 8.50 21.72
C MET A 144 -12.22 7.39 22.74
N LEU A 145 -11.10 6.66 22.62
CA LEU A 145 -10.69 5.62 23.57
C LEU A 145 -10.31 6.22 24.92
N ALA A 146 -9.61 7.36 24.93
CA ALA A 146 -9.21 8.04 26.16
C ALA A 146 -10.41 8.46 27.04
N LEU A 147 -11.55 8.75 26.42
CA LEU A 147 -12.79 9.14 27.11
C LEU A 147 -13.59 7.96 27.70
N VAL A 148 -13.19 6.71 27.48
CA VAL A 148 -13.96 5.52 27.92
C VAL A 148 -13.62 5.11 29.34
N SER A 149 -12.34 4.88 29.59
CA SER A 149 -11.80 4.33 30.83
C SER A 149 -10.29 4.52 30.86
N SER A 150 -9.68 4.35 32.04
CA SER A 150 -8.22 4.38 32.20
C SER A 150 -7.50 3.37 31.31
N ASP A 151 -8.07 2.18 31.15
CA ASP A 151 -7.46 1.08 30.38
C ASP A 151 -7.52 1.36 28.88
N MET A 152 -8.61 1.98 28.41
CA MET A 152 -8.72 2.42 27.02
C MET A 152 -7.85 3.65 26.73
N ALA A 153 -7.68 4.56 27.71
CA ALA A 153 -6.70 5.64 27.62
C ALA A 153 -5.26 5.09 27.55
N ARG A 154 -4.95 4.01 28.28
CA ARG A 154 -3.67 3.30 28.15
C ARG A 154 -3.48 2.75 26.75
N LEU A 155 -4.49 2.07 26.20
CA LEU A 155 -4.45 1.53 24.85
C LEU A 155 -4.21 2.63 23.81
N ALA A 156 -4.88 3.78 23.96
CA ALA A 156 -4.70 4.93 23.08
C ALA A 156 -3.26 5.47 23.13
N GLU A 157 -2.67 5.57 24.32
CA GLU A 157 -1.28 6.01 24.50
C GLU A 157 -0.28 5.02 23.89
N VAL A 158 -0.48 3.71 24.11
CA VAL A 158 0.35 2.66 23.50
C VAL A 158 0.27 2.72 21.97
N ASP A 159 -0.93 2.87 21.41
CA ASP A 159 -1.11 3.02 19.96
C ASP A 159 -0.38 4.26 19.41
N ALA A 160 -0.47 5.40 20.10
CA ALA A 160 0.18 6.65 19.71
C ALA A 160 1.72 6.50 19.69
N VAL A 161 2.29 5.92 20.75
CA VAL A 161 3.75 5.73 20.84
C VAL A 161 4.22 4.68 19.84
N MET A 162 3.44 3.62 19.59
CA MET A 162 3.75 2.62 18.57
C MET A 162 3.70 3.23 17.16
N GLU A 163 2.70 4.07 16.86
CA GLU A 163 2.62 4.82 15.61
C GLU A 163 3.86 5.69 15.40
N LEU A 164 4.22 6.50 16.39
CA LEU A 164 5.39 7.38 16.33
C LEU A 164 6.70 6.59 16.17
N THR A 165 6.79 5.44 16.83
CA THR A 165 7.97 4.57 16.85
C THR A 165 8.18 3.88 15.51
N LEU A 166 7.11 3.32 14.92
CA LEU A 166 7.21 2.48 13.74
C LEU A 166 7.04 3.24 12.41
N SER A 167 6.40 4.42 12.42
CA SER A 167 6.12 5.21 11.21
C SER A 167 7.34 5.48 10.33
N PRO A 168 8.54 5.88 10.85
CA PRO A 168 9.70 6.14 9.98
C PRO A 168 10.15 4.90 9.22
N ARG A 169 10.11 3.74 9.88
CA ARG A 169 10.46 2.45 9.28
C ARG A 169 9.42 2.03 8.26
N GLU A 170 8.14 2.14 8.59
CA GLU A 170 7.05 1.86 7.65
C GLU A 170 7.18 2.72 6.38
N GLN A 171 7.40 4.03 6.53
CA GLN A 171 7.57 4.96 5.40
C GLN A 171 8.77 4.59 4.54
N THR A 172 9.89 4.21 5.15
CA THR A 172 11.08 3.74 4.43
C THR A 172 10.76 2.48 3.62
N LEU A 173 10.12 1.49 4.24
CA LEU A 173 9.79 0.22 3.60
C LEU A 173 8.79 0.40 2.44
N LEU A 174 7.71 1.16 2.68
CA LEU A 174 6.69 1.42 1.66
C LEU A 174 7.21 2.34 0.55
N GLY A 175 8.23 3.16 0.82
CA GLY A 175 8.91 3.99 -0.17
C GLY A 175 9.66 3.19 -1.25
N HIS A 176 9.92 1.90 -1.03
CA HIS A 176 10.52 1.03 -2.05
C HIS A 176 9.51 0.50 -3.07
N VAL A 177 8.22 0.49 -2.75
CA VAL A 177 7.18 -0.13 -3.59
C VAL A 177 7.09 0.49 -4.98
N PRO A 178 7.14 1.83 -5.17
CA PRO A 178 7.18 2.43 -6.50
C PRO A 178 8.36 1.96 -7.36
N ASN A 179 9.50 1.60 -6.76
CA ASN A 179 10.65 1.12 -7.53
C ASN A 179 10.42 -0.32 -7.99
N LEU A 180 9.81 -1.16 -7.15
CA LEU A 180 9.44 -2.53 -7.51
C LEU A 180 8.41 -2.56 -8.65
N LEU A 181 7.42 -1.66 -8.58
CA LEU A 181 6.44 -1.46 -9.66
C LEU A 181 7.09 -0.95 -10.94
N GLY A 182 8.10 -0.07 -10.86
CA GLY A 182 8.86 0.37 -12.04
C GLY A 182 9.61 -0.78 -12.71
N ALA A 183 10.28 -1.62 -11.92
CA ALA A 183 10.93 -2.81 -12.46
C ALA A 183 9.93 -3.80 -13.10
N HIS A 184 8.72 -3.93 -12.52
CA HIS A 184 7.64 -4.75 -13.08
C HIS A 184 7.09 -4.18 -14.39
N PHE A 185 6.86 -2.87 -14.43
CA PHE A 185 6.45 -2.14 -15.63
C PHE A 185 7.41 -2.41 -16.78
N GLU A 186 8.71 -2.27 -16.53
CA GLU A 186 9.76 -2.52 -17.53
C GLU A 186 9.79 -3.97 -18.01
N ARG A 187 9.63 -4.95 -17.11
CA ARG A 187 9.53 -6.37 -17.51
C ARG A 187 8.35 -6.63 -18.43
N LEU A 188 7.16 -6.13 -18.07
CA LEU A 188 5.97 -6.28 -18.91
C LEU A 188 6.15 -5.58 -20.26
N ARG A 189 6.73 -4.38 -20.25
CA ARG A 189 7.04 -3.61 -21.46
C ARG A 189 7.99 -4.36 -22.39
N THR A 190 9.07 -4.95 -21.86
CA THR A 190 10.03 -5.75 -22.64
C THR A 190 9.40 -7.05 -23.15
N ALA A 191 8.61 -7.74 -22.32
CA ALA A 191 7.92 -8.97 -22.73
C ALA A 191 6.92 -8.73 -23.87
N ALA A 192 6.23 -7.59 -23.87
CA ALA A 192 5.32 -7.19 -24.94
C ALA A 192 6.04 -6.88 -26.28
N GLN A 193 7.34 -6.58 -26.23
CA GLN A 193 8.17 -6.33 -27.40
C GLN A 193 8.88 -7.58 -27.93
N ALA A 194 8.91 -8.67 -27.15
CA ALA A 194 9.59 -9.89 -27.56
C ALA A 194 8.93 -10.44 -28.84
N PRO A 195 9.71 -10.74 -29.91
CA PRO A 195 9.17 -11.33 -31.12
C PRO A 195 8.45 -12.64 -30.77
N THR A 196 7.14 -12.69 -31.00
CA THR A 196 6.42 -13.97 -30.96
C THR A 196 6.88 -14.75 -32.20
N PRO A 197 7.35 -16.01 -32.07
CA PRO A 197 7.74 -16.79 -33.25
C PRO A 197 6.54 -16.85 -34.20
N ALA A 198 6.77 -16.42 -35.44
CA ALA A 198 5.75 -16.40 -36.47
C ALA A 198 5.19 -17.82 -36.64
N ALA A 199 3.89 -17.99 -36.37
CA ALA A 199 3.13 -19.01 -37.08
C ALA A 199 3.06 -18.52 -38.53
N ASP A 200 3.43 -19.38 -39.46
CA ASP A 200 3.69 -19.09 -40.87
C ASP A 200 2.68 -18.11 -41.50
N GLY A 201 3.22 -17.06 -42.14
CA GLY A 201 2.56 -16.40 -43.26
C GLY A 201 1.56 -15.29 -42.96
N ASP A 202 1.94 -14.23 -42.24
CA ASP A 202 1.39 -12.89 -42.56
C ASP A 202 2.31 -11.76 -42.05
N THR A 203 2.99 -11.09 -42.97
CA THR A 203 3.89 -9.96 -42.71
C THR A 203 3.12 -8.62 -42.70
N ALA A 204 2.20 -8.47 -41.77
CA ALA A 204 1.70 -7.15 -41.38
C ALA A 204 2.35 -6.75 -40.04
N PRO A 205 2.83 -5.50 -39.86
CA PRO A 205 3.29 -5.03 -38.56
C PRO A 205 2.12 -5.07 -37.59
N ARG A 206 2.11 -6.08 -36.71
CA ARG A 206 1.06 -6.27 -35.72
C ARG A 206 1.19 -5.14 -34.70
N ALA A 207 0.18 -4.28 -34.61
CA ALA A 207 0.11 -3.24 -33.60
C ALA A 207 0.40 -3.86 -32.22
N VAL A 208 1.37 -3.31 -31.48
CA VAL A 208 1.74 -3.80 -30.15
C VAL A 208 0.47 -3.82 -29.31
N SER A 209 0.06 -5.04 -28.90
CA SER A 209 -1.11 -5.24 -28.06
C SER A 209 -0.91 -4.49 -26.74
N ASP A 210 -1.74 -3.49 -26.47
CA ASP A 210 -1.76 -2.72 -25.21
C ASP A 210 -2.26 -3.56 -24.01
N GLY A 211 -2.46 -4.87 -24.19
CA GLY A 211 -2.90 -5.78 -23.12
C GLY A 211 -1.92 -5.87 -21.96
N TRP A 212 -0.63 -5.62 -22.18
CA TRP A 212 0.37 -5.60 -21.10
C TRP A 212 0.15 -4.41 -20.14
N LEU A 213 -0.34 -3.28 -20.63
CA LEU A 213 -0.62 -2.10 -19.80
C LEU A 213 -1.85 -2.34 -18.92
N ASP A 214 -2.83 -3.11 -19.39
CA ASP A 214 -3.97 -3.55 -18.57
C ASP A 214 -3.54 -4.54 -17.47
N VAL A 215 -2.57 -5.41 -17.74
CA VAL A 215 -1.98 -6.28 -16.70
C VAL A 215 -1.29 -5.42 -15.66
N PHE A 216 -0.44 -4.48 -16.08
CA PHE A 216 0.24 -3.56 -15.18
C PHE A 216 -0.74 -2.74 -14.32
N ARG A 217 -1.80 -2.20 -14.94
CA ARG A 217 -2.87 -1.45 -14.25
C ARG A 217 -3.51 -2.28 -13.14
N LYS A 218 -3.92 -3.52 -13.44
CA LYS A 218 -4.53 -4.43 -12.46
C LYS A 218 -3.57 -4.80 -11.33
N ASP A 219 -2.31 -5.04 -11.65
CA ASP A 219 -1.28 -5.34 -10.66
C ASP A 219 -1.04 -4.16 -9.72
N MET A 220 -0.88 -2.96 -10.26
CA MET A 220 -0.70 -1.73 -9.48
C MET A 220 -1.91 -1.43 -8.60
N GLN A 221 -3.14 -1.60 -9.13
CA GLN A 221 -4.36 -1.49 -8.34
C GLN A 221 -4.37 -2.49 -7.18
N SER A 222 -4.03 -3.75 -7.44
CA SER A 222 -3.99 -4.80 -6.41
C SER A 222 -2.99 -4.46 -5.30
N VAL A 223 -1.83 -3.90 -5.66
CA VAL A 223 -0.82 -3.45 -4.69
C VAL A 223 -1.33 -2.27 -3.86
N LEU A 224 -1.94 -1.26 -4.48
CA LEU A 224 -2.51 -0.12 -3.77
C LEU A 224 -3.58 -0.54 -2.76
N LEU A 225 -4.50 -1.42 -3.16
CA LEU A 225 -5.55 -1.91 -2.28
C LEU A 225 -4.98 -2.74 -1.12
N ALA A 226 -4.00 -3.59 -1.40
CA ALA A 226 -3.35 -4.36 -0.35
C ALA A 226 -2.50 -3.47 0.59
N GLU A 227 -1.89 -2.38 0.10
CA GLU A 227 -1.23 -1.39 0.97
C GLU A 227 -2.27 -0.69 1.87
N LEU A 228 -3.42 -0.29 1.31
CA LEU A 228 -4.52 0.31 2.06
C LEU A 228 -5.00 -0.62 3.18
N ASP A 229 -5.21 -1.90 2.88
CA ASP A 229 -5.59 -2.91 3.87
C ASP A 229 -4.58 -2.97 5.01
N VAL A 230 -3.28 -3.03 4.70
CA VAL A 230 -2.21 -3.01 5.71
C VAL A 230 -2.32 -1.80 6.62
N ARG A 231 -2.49 -0.60 6.05
CA ARG A 231 -2.60 0.67 6.80
C ARG A 231 -3.88 0.77 7.64
N PHE A 232 -4.93 0.00 7.32
CA PHE A 232 -6.19 -0.02 8.07
C PHE A 232 -6.20 -0.97 9.28
N HIS A 233 -5.27 -1.92 9.41
CA HIS A 233 -5.27 -2.87 10.54
C HIS A 233 -5.26 -2.17 11.93
N PRO A 234 -4.47 -1.10 12.19
CA PRO A 234 -4.53 -0.41 13.47
C PRO A 234 -5.90 0.22 13.74
N ILE A 235 -6.52 0.79 12.71
CA ILE A 235 -7.87 1.39 12.79
C ILE A 235 -8.90 0.33 13.15
N GLU A 236 -8.83 -0.84 12.50
CA GLU A 236 -9.71 -1.98 12.80
C GLU A 236 -9.52 -2.48 14.24
N GLY A 237 -8.28 -2.50 14.74
CA GLY A 237 -7.97 -2.84 16.13
C GLY A 237 -8.57 -1.87 17.15
N LEU A 238 -8.41 -0.56 16.94
CA LEU A 238 -8.99 0.47 17.81
C LEU A 238 -10.53 0.44 17.77
N LEU A 239 -11.12 0.25 16.59
CA LEU A 239 -12.57 0.06 16.45
C LEU A 239 -13.06 -1.19 17.18
N ALA A 240 -12.31 -2.29 17.13
CA ALA A 240 -12.66 -3.52 17.85
C ALA A 240 -12.68 -3.27 19.37
N ALA A 241 -11.67 -2.58 19.91
CA ALA A 241 -11.62 -2.21 21.33
C ALA A 241 -12.80 -1.32 21.76
N LEU A 242 -13.24 -0.41 20.88
CA LEU A 242 -14.42 0.43 21.11
C LEU A 242 -15.75 -0.35 21.08
N ARG A 243 -15.80 -1.52 20.43
CA ARG A 243 -16.99 -2.39 20.36
C ARG A 243 -17.10 -3.34 21.53
N THR A 244 -15.99 -3.71 22.16
CA THR A 244 -15.96 -4.58 23.36
C THR A 244 -16.35 -3.83 24.65
N ARG A 245 -16.94 -2.64 24.51
CA ARG A 245 -17.52 -1.88 25.61
C ARG A 245 -18.78 -2.56 26.15
#